data_AF-A0A7J3XCK8-F1
#
_entry.id   AF-A0A7J3XCK8-F1
#
_cell.length_a   1.000
_cell.length_b   1.000
_cell.length_c   1.000
_cell.angle_alpha   90.00
_cell.angle_beta   90.00
_cell.angle_gamma   90.00
#
_symmetry.space_group_name_H-M   'P 1'
#
loop_
_entity.id
_entity.type
_entity.pdbx_description
1 polymer ?
#
loop_
_entity_poly.entity_id
_entity_poly.type
_entity_poly.pdbx_seq_one_letter_code
_entity_poly.pdbx_strand_id
1 'polypeptide(L)'
;MPRSRRTLGVDLHLAEEIKIIAHSRGMSLANYLRKLFEEVLEAERAGYFAPSLLAEKRAEVVLSKLGFTYVPLELLNGPLTPEYATEVGSKVGAALRELGISCTEVIERIAMDSDIAVVRGDNLVLVPSSGARELLRKFLAGLAESCGIPTSTSGNLIIVRLLR
;
A
#
# COMPACT_ATOMS: atom_id res chain seq x y z
N MET A 1 -20.60 3.90 -21.86
CA MET A 1 -20.47 5.11 -22.70
C MET A 1 -19.68 4.76 -23.96
N PRO A 2 -20.07 5.24 -25.15
CA PRO A 2 -19.30 4.99 -26.36
C PRO A 2 -17.89 5.57 -26.21
N ARG A 3 -16.86 4.77 -26.56
CA ARG A 3 -15.45 5.19 -26.52
C ARG A 3 -15.18 6.23 -27.61
N SER A 4 -15.57 7.47 -27.36
CA SER A 4 -15.20 8.61 -28.21
C SER A 4 -13.72 8.93 -27.99
N ARG A 5 -12.91 8.80 -29.04
CA ARG A 5 -11.52 9.27 -29.02
C ARG A 5 -11.49 10.79 -29.17
N ARG A 6 -10.60 11.45 -28.45
CA ARG A 6 -10.32 12.89 -28.52
C ARG A 6 -8.82 13.10 -28.57
N THR A 7 -8.39 14.13 -29.29
CA THR A 7 -6.98 14.54 -29.35
C THR A 7 -6.69 15.51 -28.22
N LEU A 8 -5.59 15.28 -27.50
CA LEU A 8 -5.07 16.17 -26.47
C LEU A 8 -3.73 16.74 -26.95
N GLY A 9 -3.58 18.07 -26.90
CA GLY A 9 -2.29 18.72 -27.14
C GLY A 9 -1.39 18.58 -25.91
N VAL A 10 -0.16 18.11 -26.10
CA VAL A 10 0.87 17.99 -25.06
C VAL A 10 2.19 18.47 -25.65
N ASP A 11 3.06 19.02 -24.82
CA ASP A 11 4.43 19.35 -25.22
C ASP A 11 5.14 18.11 -25.80
N LEU A 12 5.85 18.31 -26.93
CA LEU A 12 6.48 17.23 -27.69
C LEU A 12 7.56 16.52 -26.88
N HIS A 13 8.35 17.27 -26.11
CA HIS A 13 9.44 16.70 -25.33
C HIS A 13 8.89 15.81 -24.23
N LEU A 14 7.88 16.28 -23.50
CA LEU A 14 7.19 15.47 -22.48
C LEU A 14 6.54 14.21 -23.07
N ALA A 15 5.92 14.34 -24.25
CA ALA A 15 5.27 13.20 -24.92
C ALA A 15 6.28 12.09 -25.30
N GLU A 16 7.45 12.46 -25.82
CA GLU A 16 8.50 11.48 -26.16
C GLU A 16 9.14 10.85 -24.90
N GLU A 17 9.36 11.62 -23.82
CA GLU A 17 9.84 11.03 -22.56
C GLU A 17 8.87 9.99 -21.99
N ILE A 18 7.57 10.32 -21.92
CA ILE A 18 6.55 9.39 -21.42
C ILE A 18 6.45 8.16 -22.32
N LYS A 19 6.60 8.32 -23.64
CA LYS A 19 6.59 7.20 -24.59
C LYS A 19 7.75 6.23 -24.35
N ILE A 20 8.95 6.72 -24.06
CA ILE A 20 10.11 5.89 -23.70
C ILE A 20 9.82 5.11 -22.40
N ILE A 21 9.27 5.80 -21.39
CA ILE A 21 8.88 5.17 -20.10
C ILE A 21 7.81 4.10 -20.31
N ALA A 22 6.82 4.35 -21.16
CA ALA A 22 5.77 3.38 -21.45
C ALA A 22 6.36 2.11 -22.10
N HIS A 23 7.25 2.27 -23.09
CA HIS A 23 7.88 1.15 -23.78
C HIS A 23 8.78 0.31 -22.87
N SER A 24 9.56 0.94 -21.98
CA SER A 24 10.39 0.21 -21.01
C SER A 24 9.58 -0.66 -20.04
N ARG A 25 8.28 -0.36 -19.89
CA ARG A 25 7.31 -1.13 -19.10
C ARG A 25 6.44 -2.06 -19.93
N GLY A 26 6.75 -2.26 -21.22
CA GLY A 26 5.98 -3.13 -22.12
C GLY A 26 4.59 -2.60 -22.48
N MET A 27 4.37 -1.28 -22.39
CA MET A 27 3.09 -0.63 -22.63
C MET A 27 3.14 0.32 -23.82
N SER A 28 2.02 0.45 -24.55
CA SER A 28 1.86 1.55 -25.51
C SER A 28 1.61 2.88 -24.77
N LEU A 29 2.03 3.99 -25.38
CA LEU A 29 1.80 5.34 -24.83
C LEU A 29 0.32 5.57 -24.47
N ALA A 30 -0.61 5.18 -25.36
CA ALA A 30 -2.04 5.35 -25.14
C ALA A 30 -2.56 4.55 -23.93
N ASN A 31 -2.05 3.34 -23.71
CA ASN A 31 -2.45 2.53 -22.55
C ASN A 31 -1.83 3.07 -21.26
N TYR A 32 -0.59 3.55 -21.32
CA TYR A 32 0.08 4.18 -20.18
C TYR A 32 -0.66 5.45 -19.72
N LEU A 33 -0.98 6.35 -20.66
CA LEU A 33 -1.73 7.58 -20.37
C LEU A 33 -3.15 7.28 -19.87
N ARG A 34 -3.82 6.27 -20.43
CA ARG A 34 -5.14 5.86 -19.94
C ARG A 34 -5.08 5.47 -18.46
N LYS A 35 -4.15 4.58 -18.09
CA LYS A 35 -3.99 4.17 -16.69
C LYS A 35 -3.66 5.36 -15.80
N LEU A 36 -2.73 6.22 -16.23
CA LEU A 36 -2.36 7.42 -15.47
C LEU A 36 -3.56 8.33 -15.23
N PHE A 37 -4.41 8.57 -16.24
CA PHE A 37 -5.61 9.36 -16.07
C PHE A 37 -6.68 8.68 -15.22
N GLU A 38 -6.81 7.35 -15.29
CA GLU A 38 -7.69 6.59 -14.42
C GLU A 38 -7.28 6.77 -12.94
N GLU A 39 -6.00 6.60 -12.60
CA GLU A 39 -5.47 6.82 -11.24
C GLU A 39 -5.65 8.27 -10.76
N VAL A 40 -5.40 9.26 -11.64
CA VAL A 40 -5.63 10.68 -11.32
C VAL A 40 -7.10 10.94 -11.01
N LEU A 41 -8.03 10.36 -11.78
CA LEU A 41 -9.46 10.52 -11.54
C LEU A 41 -9.92 9.83 -10.26
N GLU A 42 -9.38 8.65 -9.93
CA GLU A 42 -9.63 7.96 -8.67
C GLU A 42 -9.20 8.84 -7.48
N ALA A 43 -7.98 9.38 -7.52
CA ALA A 43 -7.46 10.26 -6.49
C ALA A 43 -8.32 11.52 -6.29
N GLU A 44 -8.65 12.22 -7.38
CA GLU A 44 -9.47 13.44 -7.32
C GLU A 44 -10.90 13.16 -6.80
N ARG A 45 -11.50 12.02 -7.18
CA ARG A 45 -12.82 11.61 -6.65
C ARG A 45 -12.80 11.31 -5.16
N ALA A 46 -11.67 10.80 -4.65
CA ALA A 46 -11.45 10.58 -3.23
C ALA A 46 -11.08 11.89 -2.48
N GLY A 47 -11.02 13.03 -3.17
CA GLY A 47 -10.73 14.34 -2.58
C GLY A 47 -9.25 14.67 -2.48
N TYR A 48 -8.37 13.88 -3.10
CA TYR A 48 -6.93 14.14 -3.14
C TYR A 48 -6.55 14.90 -4.40
N PHE A 49 -5.83 16.01 -4.25
CA PHE A 49 -5.25 16.72 -5.39
C PHE A 49 -4.11 15.90 -5.99
N ALA A 50 -4.33 15.31 -7.16
CA ALA A 50 -3.47 14.27 -7.72
C ALA A 50 -2.00 14.70 -7.94
N PRO A 51 -1.70 15.94 -8.39
CA PRO A 51 -0.32 16.40 -8.50
C PRO A 51 0.42 16.44 -7.15
N SER A 52 -0.24 16.88 -6.08
CA SER A 52 0.35 16.86 -4.73
C SER A 52 0.54 15.42 -4.24
N LEU A 53 -0.47 14.56 -4.43
CA LEU A 53 -0.38 13.15 -4.06
C LEU A 53 0.80 12.44 -4.74
N LEU A 54 1.03 12.69 -6.04
CA LEU A 54 2.19 12.14 -6.76
C LEU A 54 3.52 12.69 -6.23
N ALA A 55 3.57 13.97 -5.86
CA ALA A 55 4.76 14.58 -5.27
C ALA A 55 5.08 14.00 -3.88
N GLU A 56 4.06 13.83 -3.05
CA GLU A 56 4.15 13.18 -1.73
C GLU A 56 4.59 11.73 -1.87
N LYS A 57 3.96 10.97 -2.77
CA LYS A 57 4.31 9.57 -2.97
C LYS A 57 5.74 9.38 -3.45
N ARG A 58 6.26 10.31 -4.27
CA ARG A 58 7.66 10.30 -4.68
C ARG A 58 8.59 10.46 -3.47
N ALA A 59 8.27 11.34 -2.52
CA ALA A 59 9.05 11.50 -1.29
C ALA A 59 8.96 10.23 -0.42
N GLU A 60 7.77 9.66 -0.25
CA GLU A 60 7.56 8.41 0.48
C GLU A 60 8.41 7.25 -0.07
N VAL A 61 8.48 7.10 -1.40
CA VAL A 61 9.28 6.03 -2.03
C VAL A 61 10.78 6.21 -1.75
N VAL A 62 11.26 7.46 -1.60
CA VAL A 62 12.65 7.70 -1.21
C VAL A 62 12.85 7.36 0.27
N LEU A 63 11.93 7.79 1.12
CA LEU A 63 11.97 7.53 2.57
C LEU A 63 11.89 6.03 2.88
N SER A 64 11.04 5.26 2.18
CA SER A 64 10.93 3.82 2.41
C SER A 64 12.21 3.06 2.08
N LYS A 65 12.96 3.49 1.05
CA LYS A 65 14.30 2.97 0.76
C LYS A 65 15.33 3.27 1.85
N LEU A 66 15.07 4.29 2.67
CA LEU A 66 15.88 4.65 3.85
C LEU A 66 15.36 3.98 5.13
N GLY A 67 14.40 3.06 5.04
CA GLY A 67 13.85 2.32 6.17
C GLY A 67 12.76 3.06 6.94
N PHE A 68 12.19 4.15 6.40
CA PHE A 68 11.03 4.81 6.99
C PHE A 68 9.76 4.05 6.64
N THR A 69 8.83 3.97 7.58
CA THR A 69 7.52 3.36 7.37
C THR A 69 6.45 4.09 8.17
N TYR A 70 5.19 3.88 7.79
CA TYR A 70 4.06 4.38 8.55
C TYR A 70 3.82 3.50 9.77
N VAL A 71 3.75 4.14 10.92
CA VAL A 71 3.33 3.52 12.18
C VAL A 71 2.27 4.40 12.83
N PRO A 72 1.19 3.81 13.39
CA PRO A 72 0.31 4.55 14.27
C PRO A 72 1.10 5.18 15.41
N LEU A 73 0.88 6.47 15.68
CA LEU A 73 1.55 7.17 16.78
C LEU A 73 1.32 6.49 18.14
N GLU A 74 0.18 5.82 18.30
CA GLU A 74 -0.14 5.01 19.49
C GLU A 74 0.90 3.92 19.75
N LEU A 75 1.48 3.30 18.72
CA LEU A 75 2.55 2.31 18.89
C LEU A 75 3.86 2.92 19.42
N LEU A 76 4.06 4.23 19.23
CA LEU A 76 5.25 4.94 19.72
C LEU A 76 5.05 5.45 21.15
N ASN A 77 3.82 5.77 21.52
CA ASN A 77 3.48 6.39 22.80
C ASN A 77 2.97 5.40 23.85
N GLY A 78 2.54 4.20 23.44
CA GLY A 78 2.02 3.17 24.32
C GLY A 78 3.08 2.16 24.78
N PRO A 79 2.63 1.09 25.48
CA PRO A 79 3.50 -0.02 25.83
C PRO A 79 4.11 -0.67 24.59
N LEU A 80 5.43 -0.82 24.58
CA LEU A 80 6.16 -1.51 23.50
C LEU A 80 6.04 -3.03 23.64
N THR A 81 4.80 -3.55 23.64
CA THR A 81 4.50 -4.97 23.77
C THR A 81 3.74 -5.53 22.56
N PRO A 82 3.97 -6.80 22.19
CA PRO A 82 3.25 -7.50 21.13
C PRO A 82 1.72 -7.44 21.26
N GLU A 83 1.21 -7.56 22.49
CA GLU A 83 -0.22 -7.59 22.79
C GLU A 83 -0.86 -6.22 22.51
N TYR A 84 -0.20 -5.15 22.97
CA TYR A 84 -0.67 -3.80 22.72
C TYR A 84 -0.63 -3.45 21.23
N ALA A 85 0.44 -3.86 20.53
CA ALA A 85 0.53 -3.66 19.09
C ALA A 85 -0.61 -4.36 18.34
N THR A 86 -0.98 -5.58 18.75
CA THR A 86 -2.12 -6.31 18.19
C THR A 86 -3.44 -5.57 18.43
N GLU A 87 -3.65 -5.03 19.63
CA GLU A 87 -4.85 -4.24 19.96
C GLU A 87 -4.98 -2.98 19.09
N VAL A 88 -3.90 -2.21 18.93
CA VAL A 88 -3.86 -1.04 18.04
C VAL A 88 -4.13 -1.46 16.60
N GLY A 89 -3.56 -2.59 16.16
CA GLY A 89 -3.86 -3.21 14.87
C GLY A 89 -5.34 -3.43 14.66
N SER A 90 -6.00 -4.06 15.64
CA SER A 90 -7.43 -4.36 15.61
C SER A 90 -8.29 -3.10 15.54
N LYS A 91 -7.92 -2.03 16.26
CA LYS A 91 -8.62 -0.73 16.20
C LYS A 91 -8.50 -0.10 14.82
N VAL A 92 -7.30 -0.08 14.26
CA VAL A 92 -7.07 0.47 12.91
C VAL A 92 -7.82 -0.34 11.86
N GLY A 93 -7.78 -1.67 11.91
CA GLY A 93 -8.48 -2.50 10.93
C GLY A 93 -10.01 -2.37 11.03
N ALA A 94 -10.56 -2.23 12.23
CA ALA A 94 -11.98 -1.89 12.39
C ALA A 94 -12.33 -0.55 11.70
N ALA A 95 -11.52 0.49 11.89
CA ALA A 95 -11.71 1.78 11.25
C ALA A 95 -11.58 1.71 9.72
N LEU A 96 -10.59 0.98 9.19
CA LEU A 96 -10.42 0.79 7.74
C LEU A 96 -11.65 0.12 7.11
N ARG A 97 -12.18 -0.92 7.79
CA ARG A 97 -13.39 -1.61 7.35
C ARG A 97 -14.61 -0.68 7.34
N GLU A 98 -14.77 0.16 8.37
CA GLU A 98 -15.84 1.16 8.42
C GLU A 98 -15.73 2.21 7.32
N LEU A 99 -14.51 2.59 6.95
CA LEU A 99 -14.22 3.52 5.86
C LEU A 99 -14.30 2.90 4.46
N GLY A 100 -14.52 1.59 4.35
CA GLY A 100 -14.53 0.87 3.07
C GLY A 100 -13.16 0.81 2.39
N ILE A 101 -12.08 0.98 3.14
CA ILE A 101 -10.70 0.94 2.62
C ILE A 101 -10.23 -0.53 2.58
N SER A 102 -9.56 -0.92 1.50
CA SER A 102 -9.01 -2.27 1.34
C SER A 102 -7.93 -2.54 2.39
N CYS A 103 -8.26 -3.31 3.44
CA CYS A 103 -7.28 -3.72 4.44
C CYS A 103 -6.15 -4.55 3.82
N THR A 104 -6.45 -5.37 2.79
CA THR A 104 -5.46 -6.16 2.05
C THR A 104 -4.36 -5.27 1.49
N GLU A 105 -4.74 -4.18 0.82
CA GLU A 105 -3.79 -3.23 0.22
C GLU A 105 -2.95 -2.52 1.28
N VAL A 106 -3.58 -2.10 2.39
CA VAL A 106 -2.87 -1.43 3.49
C VAL A 106 -1.85 -2.37 4.13
N ILE A 107 -2.24 -3.61 4.43
CA ILE A 107 -1.34 -4.62 5.03
C ILE A 107 -0.17 -4.90 4.08
N GLU A 108 -0.46 -5.20 2.81
CA GLU A 108 0.57 -5.52 1.83
C GLU A 108 1.55 -4.34 1.69
N ARG A 109 1.04 -3.12 1.64
CA ARG A 109 1.85 -1.91 1.53
C ARG A 109 2.80 -1.73 2.71
N ILE A 110 2.29 -1.74 3.95
CA ILE A 110 3.11 -1.55 5.15
C ILE A 110 4.12 -2.69 5.30
N ALA A 111 3.70 -3.93 5.03
CA ALA A 111 4.54 -5.10 5.19
C ALA A 111 5.72 -5.12 4.18
N MET A 112 5.45 -4.74 2.93
CA MET A 112 6.47 -4.63 1.87
C MET A 112 7.41 -3.46 2.11
N ASP A 113 6.88 -2.28 2.44
CA ASP A 113 7.71 -1.08 2.67
C ASP A 113 8.61 -1.23 3.91
N SER A 114 8.28 -2.13 4.84
CA SER A 114 9.04 -2.36 6.08
C SER A 114 9.96 -3.59 6.05
N ASP A 115 10.01 -4.32 4.94
CA ASP A 115 10.81 -5.56 4.78
C ASP A 115 10.53 -6.60 5.89
N ILE A 116 9.25 -6.76 6.25
CA ILE A 116 8.80 -7.73 7.26
C ILE A 116 7.93 -8.86 6.66
N ALA A 117 7.81 -8.92 5.34
CA ALA A 117 6.97 -9.90 4.68
C ALA A 117 7.49 -10.39 3.33
N VAL A 118 7.07 -11.61 2.98
CA VAL A 118 7.31 -12.23 1.68
C VAL A 118 5.98 -12.67 1.10
N VAL A 119 5.69 -12.27 -0.15
CA VAL A 119 4.51 -12.77 -0.88
C VAL A 119 4.79 -14.17 -1.42
N ARG A 120 3.90 -15.12 -1.15
CA ARG A 120 3.88 -16.47 -1.73
C ARG A 120 2.48 -16.82 -2.22
N GLY A 121 2.23 -16.64 -3.52
CA GLY A 121 0.90 -16.81 -4.10
C GLY A 121 -0.07 -15.79 -3.50
N ASP A 122 -1.17 -16.27 -2.92
CA ASP A 122 -2.17 -15.44 -2.25
C ASP A 122 -1.87 -15.24 -0.75
N ASN A 123 -0.71 -15.67 -0.28
CA ASN A 123 -0.32 -15.53 1.12
C ASN A 123 0.76 -14.47 1.26
N LEU A 124 0.54 -13.55 2.21
CA LEU A 124 1.56 -12.67 2.74
C LEU A 124 2.13 -13.32 4.00
N VAL A 125 3.40 -13.72 3.97
CA VAL A 125 4.06 -14.38 5.08
C VAL A 125 4.88 -13.34 5.85
N LEU A 126 4.44 -12.98 7.05
CA LEU A 126 5.17 -12.09 7.93
C LEU A 126 6.30 -12.86 8.64
N VAL A 127 7.54 -12.46 8.40
CA VAL A 127 8.73 -13.17 8.89
C VAL A 127 9.02 -12.85 10.35
N PRO A 128 9.63 -13.78 11.12
CA PRO A 128 10.02 -13.52 12.49
C PRO A 128 11.00 -12.35 12.54
N SER A 129 10.76 -11.43 13.48
CA SER A 129 11.55 -10.23 13.67
C SER A 129 11.55 -9.85 15.15
N SER A 130 12.45 -8.94 15.53
CA SER A 130 12.62 -8.45 16.90
C SER A 130 12.49 -6.92 16.96
N GLY A 131 12.26 -6.39 18.17
CA GLY A 131 12.18 -4.95 18.43
C GLY A 131 11.00 -4.30 17.70
N ALA A 132 11.23 -3.13 17.08
CA ALA A 132 10.18 -2.37 16.40
C ALA A 132 9.50 -3.14 15.26
N ARG A 133 10.25 -4.01 14.55
CA ARG A 133 9.69 -4.86 13.49
C ARG A 133 8.75 -5.92 14.03
N GLU A 134 8.99 -6.42 15.24
CA GLU A 134 8.08 -7.37 15.89
C GLU A 134 6.76 -6.70 16.27
N LEU A 135 6.82 -5.48 16.81
CA LEU A 135 5.62 -4.69 17.13
C LEU A 135 4.82 -4.42 15.86
N LEU A 136 5.48 -3.98 14.78
CA LEU A 136 4.81 -3.74 13.50
C LEU A 136 4.18 -5.02 12.94
N ARG A 137 4.86 -6.16 13.06
CA ARG A 137 4.34 -7.46 12.66
C ARG A 137 3.07 -7.85 13.41
N LYS A 138 3.04 -7.61 14.72
CA LYS A 138 1.88 -7.89 15.59
C LYS A 138 0.73 -6.93 15.34
N PHE A 139 1.05 -5.67 15.08
CA PHE A 139 0.10 -4.68 14.60
C PHE A 139 -0.58 -5.13 13.29
N LEU A 140 0.18 -5.57 12.30
CA LEU A 140 -0.39 -6.06 11.04
C LEU A 140 -1.26 -7.32 11.22
N ALA A 141 -0.91 -8.19 12.17
CA ALA A 141 -1.71 -9.36 12.50
C ALA A 141 -3.07 -8.97 13.09
N GLY A 142 -3.10 -8.06 14.08
CA GLY A 142 -4.36 -7.57 14.66
C GLY A 142 -5.23 -6.82 13.64
N LEU A 143 -4.59 -6.04 12.76
CA LEU A 143 -5.28 -5.37 11.65
C LEU A 143 -5.95 -6.40 10.73
N ALA A 144 -5.21 -7.41 10.28
CA ALA A 144 -5.75 -8.47 9.43
C ALA A 144 -6.94 -9.21 10.08
N GLU A 145 -6.80 -9.61 11.34
CA GLU A 145 -7.85 -10.30 12.09
C GLU A 145 -9.14 -9.46 12.20
N SER A 146 -9.02 -8.19 12.55
CA SER A 146 -10.17 -7.29 12.67
C SER A 146 -10.86 -7.01 11.33
N CYS A 147 -10.12 -7.04 10.22
CA CYS A 147 -10.68 -6.94 8.88
C CYS A 147 -11.30 -8.26 8.37
N GLY A 148 -11.30 -9.33 9.17
CA GLY A 148 -11.82 -10.64 8.76
C GLY A 148 -10.94 -11.36 7.74
N ILE A 149 -9.68 -10.94 7.60
CA ILE A 149 -8.72 -11.59 6.71
C ILE A 149 -8.18 -12.82 7.43
N PRO A 150 -8.24 -14.02 6.81
CA PRO A 150 -7.76 -15.24 7.46
C PRO A 150 -6.27 -15.13 7.82
N THR A 151 -5.97 -15.20 9.12
CA THR A 151 -4.61 -15.29 9.66
C THR A 151 -4.36 -16.69 10.22
N SER A 152 -3.14 -17.19 10.05
CA SER A 152 -2.71 -18.43 10.71
C SER A 152 -1.28 -18.28 11.22
N THR A 153 -0.97 -18.97 12.31
CA THR A 153 0.36 -18.99 12.90
C THR A 153 1.00 -20.34 12.65
N SER A 154 2.22 -20.36 12.09
CA SER A 154 3.01 -21.57 11.89
C SER A 154 4.40 -21.38 12.50
N GLY A 155 4.60 -21.91 13.72
CA GLY A 155 5.77 -21.59 14.53
C GLY A 155 5.82 -20.09 14.84
N ASN A 156 6.90 -19.42 14.42
CA ASN A 156 7.04 -17.98 14.56
C ASN A 156 6.55 -17.18 13.35
N LEU A 157 6.04 -17.84 12.30
CA LEU A 157 5.50 -17.16 11.10
C LEU A 157 4.05 -16.79 11.31
N ILE A 158 3.65 -15.62 10.79
CA ILE A 158 2.24 -15.24 10.68
C ILE A 158 1.92 -15.20 9.19
N ILE A 159 0.90 -15.95 8.77
CA ILE A 159 0.47 -16.06 7.39
C ILE A 159 -0.86 -15.34 7.27
N VAL A 160 -0.91 -14.30 6.44
CA VAL A 160 -2.12 -13.54 6.12
C VAL A 160 -2.56 -13.92 4.70
N ARG A 161 -3.79 -14.40 4.54
CA ARG A 161 -4.33 -14.79 3.23
C ARG A 161 -4.95 -13.57 2.54
N LEU A 162 -4.26 -13.02 1.55
CA LEU A 162 -4.73 -11.87 0.78
C LEU A 162 -5.97 -12.26 -0.04
N LEU A 163 -7.09 -11.57 0.21
CA LEU A 163 -8.30 -11.70 -0.59
C LEU A 163 -8.17 -10.72 -1.76
N ARG A 164 -8.04 -11.24 -2.98
CA ARG A 164 -7.96 -10.48 -4.24
C ARG A 164 -9.28 -10.56 -5.00
#